data_AF-A0A930A469-F1
#
_entry.id   AF-A0A930A469-F1
#
_cell.length_a   1.000
_cell.length_b   1.000
_cell.length_c   1.000
_cell.angle_alpha   90.00
_cell.angle_beta   90.00
_cell.angle_gamma   90.00
#
_symmetry.space_group_name_H-M   'P 1'
#
loop_
_entity.id
_entity.type
_entity.pdbx_description
1 polymer ?
#
loop_
_entity_poly.entity_id
_entity_poly.type
_entity_poly.pdbx_seq_one_letter_code
_entity_poly.pdbx_strand_id
1 'polypeptide(L)' 'MMMRVILFAYMNHVYSLRAIEEKCKTDIRFMYLCQDERPSFMAFQRFISNQIKGNASDIFTEIMLVICKKMKVNTRI' A
#
# COMPACT_ATOMS: atom_id res chain seq x y z
N MET A 1 5.01 6.39 2.57
CA MET A 1 3.72 6.55 3.27
C MET A 1 2.59 5.84 2.51
N MET A 2 2.12 6.37 1.37
CA MET A 2 0.95 5.86 0.61
C MET A 2 0.96 4.35 0.31
N MET A 3 2.11 3.79 -0.08
CA MET A 3 2.23 2.36 -0.38
C MET A 3 1.83 1.46 0.80
N ARG A 4 2.28 1.79 2.02
CA ARG A 4 2.00 0.99 3.21
C ARG A 4 0.51 1.03 3.56
N VAL A 5 -0.12 2.20 3.40
CA VAL A 5 -1.54 2.40 3.64
C VAL A 5 -2.39 1.62 2.65
N ILE A 6 -2.05 1.65 1.35
CA ILE A 6 -2.77 0.91 0.31
C ILE A 6 -2.64 -0.60 0.52
N LEU A 7 -1.43 -1.10 0.80
CA LEU A 7 -1.22 -2.52 1.09
C LEU A 7 -2.04 -2.97 2.31
N PHE A 8 -1.99 -2.18 3.39
CA PHE A 8 -2.75 -2.47 4.60
C PHE A 8 -4.26 -2.41 4.36
N ALA A 9 -4.75 -1.44 3.57
CA ALA A 9 -6.15 -1.36 3.18
C ALA A 9 -6.62 -2.62 2.44
N TYR A 10 -5.85 -3.06 1.44
CA TYR A 10 -6.19 -4.23 0.64
C TYR A 10 -6.12 -5.53 1.45
N MET A 11 -5.19 -5.63 2.40
CA MET A 11 -5.17 -6.73 3.38
C MET A 11 -6.42 -6.75 4.28
N ASN A 12 -7.02 -5.59 4.56
CA ASN A 12 -8.25 -5.45 5.36
C ASN A 12 -9.52 -5.40 4.49
N HIS A 13 -9.45 -5.83 3.22
CA HIS A 13 -10.56 -5.82 2.27
C HIS A 13 -11.17 -4.43 1.97
N VAL A 14 -10.40 -3.34 2.19
CA VAL A 14 -10.80 -1.98 1.86
C VAL A 14 -10.20 -1.58 0.52
N TYR A 15 -10.99 -1.71 -0.56
CA TYR A 15 -10.50 -1.47 -1.93
C TYR A 15 -10.87 -0.08 -2.48
N SER A 16 -11.94 0.53 -1.97
CA SER A 16 -12.37 1.87 -2.40
C SER A 16 -11.42 2.92 -1.85
N LEU A 17 -10.80 3.73 -2.71
CA LEU A 17 -9.93 4.82 -2.27
C LEU A 17 -10.65 5.84 -1.37
N ARG A 18 -11.97 6.01 -1.54
CA ARG A 18 -12.77 6.86 -0.64
C ARG A 18 -12.90 6.25 0.75
N ALA A 19 -13.09 4.93 0.81
CA ALA A 19 -13.09 4.22 2.08
C ALA A 19 -11.70 4.25 2.75
N ILE A 20 -10.62 4.19 1.96
CA ILE A 20 -9.25 4.35 2.48
C ILE A 20 -9.07 5.75 3.07
N GLU A 21 -9.49 6.81 2.37
CA GLU A 21 -9.46 8.18 2.90
C GLU A 21 -10.24 8.31 4.21
N GLU A 22 -11.44 7.75 4.29
CA GLU A 22 -12.27 7.77 5.49
C GLU A 22 -11.58 7.04 6.66
N LYS A 23 -10.98 5.88 6.40
CA LYS A 23 -10.20 5.13 7.40
C LYS A 23 -8.99 5.92 7.87
N CYS A 24 -8.31 6.67 7.01
CA CYS A 24 -7.21 7.56 7.43
C CYS A 24 -7.67 8.69 8.38
N LYS A 25 -8.97 8.99 8.44
CA LYS A 25 -9.54 10.00 9.36
C LYS A 25 -10.10 9.40 10.64
N THR A 26 -10.48 8.12 10.63
CA THR A 26 -11.31 7.50 11.68
C THR A 26 -10.67 6.30 12.37
N ASP A 27 -9.77 5.58 11.69
CA ASP A 27 -9.17 4.34 12.20
C ASP A 27 -7.74 4.60 12.66
N ILE A 28 -7.48 4.38 13.95
CA ILE A 28 -6.18 4.62 14.58
C ILE A 28 -5.02 3.88 13.90
N ARG A 29 -5.27 2.71 13.32
CA ARG A 29 -4.23 1.93 12.62
C ARG A 29 -3.81 2.63 11.33
N PHE A 30 -4.77 3.19 10.62
CA PHE A 30 -4.51 3.97 9.41
C PHE A 30 -3.88 5.32 9.75
N MET A 31 -4.35 6.00 10.81
CA MET A 31 -3.73 7.25 11.29
C MET A 31 -2.26 7.06 11.66
N TYR A 32 -1.95 5.99 12.39
CA TYR A 32 -0.58 5.63 12.74
C TYR A 32 0.29 5.32 11.51
N LEU A 33 -0.23 4.54 10.55
CA LEU A 33 0.45 4.25 9.29
C LEU A 33 0.70 5.51 8.43
N CYS A 34 -0.18 6.50 8.55
CA CYS A 34 -0.09 7.78 7.88
C CYS A 34 0.79 8.80 8.61
N GLN A 35 1.31 8.51 9.81
CA GLN A 35 2.11 9.46 10.60
C GLN A 35 1.39 10.82 10.78
N ASP A 36 0.10 10.78 11.14
CA ASP A 36 -0.80 11.93 11.28
C ASP A 36 -1.10 12.74 10.00
N GLU A 37 -0.54 12.36 8.84
CA GLU A 37 -1.00 12.91 7.56
C GLU A 37 -2.41 12.40 7.21
N ARG A 38 -3.22 13.26 6.60
CA ARG A 38 -4.59 12.94 6.17
C ARG A 38 -4.71 13.02 4.66
N PRO A 39 -4.21 12.02 3.91
CA PRO A 39 -4.30 12.04 2.46
C PRO A 39 -5.74 11.99 1.98
N SER A 40 -6.03 12.81 0.99
CA SER A 40 -7.31 12.79 0.29
C SER A 40 -7.36 11.65 -0.73
N PHE A 41 -8.57 11.27 -1.12
CA PHE A 41 -8.81 10.35 -2.24
C PHE A 41 -7.97 10.69 -3.48
N MET A 42 -7.84 11.98 -3.82
CA MET A 42 -7.06 12.42 -4.99
C MET A 42 -5.56 12.18 -4.83
N ALA A 43 -5.03 12.22 -3.61
CA ALA A 43 -3.63 11.86 -3.35
C ALA A 43 -3.38 10.37 -3.64
N PHE A 44 -4.27 9.49 -3.16
CA PHE A 44 -4.19 8.06 -3.47
C PHE A 44 -4.37 7.78 -4.97
N GLN A 45 -5.33 8.43 -5.62
CA GLN A 45 -5.56 8.25 -7.06
C GLN A 45 -4.33 8.66 -7.88
N ARG A 46 -3.71 9.81 -7.57
CA ARG A 46 -2.47 10.25 -8.24
C ARG A 46 -1.32 9.27 -7.99
N PHE A 47 -1.17 8.78 -6.75
CA PHE A 47 -0.14 7.82 -6.42
C PHE A 47 -0.29 6.51 -7.22
N ILE A 48 -1.51 5.95 -7.28
CA ILE A 48 -1.77 4.74 -8.06
C ILE A 48 -1.52 4.97 -9.54
N SER A 49 -2.03 6.08 -10.10
CA SER A 49 -1.89 6.36 -11.52
C SER A 49 -0.44 6.62 -11.96
N ASN A 50 0.36 7.26 -11.12
CA ASN A 50 1.71 7.67 -11.50
C ASN A 50 2.76 6.62 -11.12
N GLN A 51 2.60 5.95 -9.97
CA GLN A 51 3.63 5.08 -9.42
C GLN A 51 3.32 3.59 -9.58
N ILE A 52 2.04 3.20 -9.64
CA ILE A 52 1.64 1.78 -9.67
C ILE A 52 1.20 1.35 -11.06
N LYS A 53 0.42 2.18 -11.75
CA LYS A 53 -0.07 1.87 -13.10
C LYS A 53 1.12 1.77 -14.06
N GLY A 54 1.28 0.63 -14.70
CA GLY A 54 2.42 0.32 -15.59
C GLY A 54 3.57 -0.42 -14.90
N ASN A 55 3.75 -0.26 -13.59
CA ASN A 55 4.88 -0.84 -12.83
C ASN A 55 4.43 -1.92 -11.83
N ALA A 56 3.15 -2.32 -11.85
CA ALA A 56 2.59 -3.23 -10.86
C ALA A 56 3.32 -4.58 -10.79
N SER A 57 3.79 -5.10 -11.93
CA SER A 57 4.57 -6.35 -12.01
C SER A 57 5.93 -6.23 -11.34
N ASP A 58 6.62 -5.11 -11.56
CA ASP A 58 7.95 -4.87 -11.01
C ASP A 58 7.86 -4.68 -9.49
N ILE A 59 6.87 -3.89 -9.04
CA ILE A 59 6.56 -3.71 -7.62
C ILE A 59 6.26 -5.04 -6.94
N PHE A 60 5.46 -5.91 -7.57
CA PHE A 60 5.15 -7.23 -7.03
C PHE A 60 6.42 -8.09 -6.90
N THR A 61 7.26 -8.08 -7.93
CA THR A 61 8.53 -8.81 -7.95
C THR A 61 9.46 -8.33 -6.83
N GLU A 62 9.60 -7.01 -6.65
CA GLU A 62 10.40 -6.44 -5.57
C GLU A 62 9.88 -6.85 -4.19
N ILE A 63 8.57 -6.72 -3.96
CA ILE A 63 7.95 -7.14 -2.69
C ILE A 63 8.22 -8.62 -2.43
N MET A 64 8.06 -9.46 -3.45
CA MET A 64 8.22 -10.90 -3.29
C MET A 64 9.68 -11.30 -3.03
N LEU A 65 10.65 -10.64 -3.69
CA LEU A 65 12.08 -10.82 -3.41
C LEU A 65 12.43 -10.44 -1.96
N VAL A 66 11.86 -9.34 -1.45
CA VAL A 66 12.05 -8.91 -0.06
C VAL A 66 11.48 -9.93 0.92
N ILE A 67 10.28 -10.47 0.65
CA ILE A 67 9.65 -11.51 1.46
C ILE A 67 10.52 -12.78 1.46
N CYS A 68 10.93 -13.26 0.29
CA CYS A 68 11.78 -14.44 0.15
C CYS A 68 13.09 -14.30 0.92
N LYS A 69 13.76 -13.13 0.82
CA LYS A 69 14.99 -12.83 1.55
C LYS A 69 14.77 -12.89 3.07
N LYS A 70 13.66 -12.34 3.59
CA LYS A 70 13.33 -12.39 5.02
C LYS A 70 13.00 -13.79 5.50
N MET A 71 12.29 -14.56 4.68
CA MET A 71 11.85 -15.93 5.00
C MET A 71 12.97 -16.97 4.81
N LYS A 72 14.17 -16.56 4.36
CA LYS A 72 15.28 -17.44 3.96
C LYS A 72 14.84 -18.51 2.94
N VAL A 73 13.84 -18.17 2.12
CA VAL A 73 13.37 -19.07 1.07
C VAL A 73 14.42 -19.09 -0.02
N ASN A 74 14.83 -20.28 -0.44
CA ASN A 74 15.79 -20.44 -1.52
C ASN A 74 15.12 -20.03 -2.85
N THR A 75 15.42 -18.83 -3.34
CA THR A 75 14.90 -18.30 -4.61
C THR A 75 15.72 -18.72 -5.82
N ARG A 76 16.71 -19.62 -5.66
CA ARG A 76 17.35 -20.30 -6.79
C ARG A 76 16.43 -21.41 -7.27
N ILE A 77 15.69 -21.11 -8.34
CA ILE A 77 15.31 -22.11 -9.33
C ILE A 77 16.41 -22.12 -10.38
#